data_AF-A0A9P0BIA5-F1
#
_entry.id   AF-A0A9P0BIA5-F1
#
_cell.length_a   1.000
_cell.length_b   1.000
_cell.length_c   1.000
_cell.angle_alpha   90.00
_cell.angle_beta   90.00
_cell.angle_gamma   90.00
#
_symmetry.space_group_name_H-M   'P 1'
#
loop_
_entity.id
_entity.type
_entity.pdbx_description
1 polymer ?
#
loop_
_entity_poly.entity_id
_entity_poly.type
_entity_poly.pdbx_seq_one_letter_code
_entity_poly.pdbx_strand_id
1 'polypeptide(L)'
;MTLTAPSQKLFYRPGTIEEQEEDLTSLDSSRLHLNTPDSPLLFRNGQRLLTAPTQISLARISTCNSSLSHVPGTLRHDSSRKSFRPCATRKMRRRAVFKNGDCNILQARLSKRRLRFLQDIFTTLVDSQWRWTLTIFAIGFLGSWLIFALIWWLIAFTHGDLEPEHQLADSTWSPCVLNIHGFTSCFLFSIETQHTIGYGVRTTTEECPEAIFIMCLQSIAGMMIQAFMVGIVFAKMTRPKLRTQTLLFSRNAVICQREGCLSLMFRVGDMRKSHIIGASIRAQLIRAKKTKEGEVLANFQTELAVNADGCDSNLFFIWPMTILHKIDENSPFYHLSASDMLQDKFEIVVILEGTIESTGQTTQARSSYLASEILWGHRFEPLVSYNKDRQGYEVNYSKFDNTLAVDTPLCSGAELAEFYRMQDMGEKPQTDFRLINPPFKGSQRENEMNDNQDDDKTGPFPV
;
A
#
# COMPACT_ATOMS: atom_id res chain seq x y z
N MET A 1 -42.90 -41.20 -12.60
CA MET A 1 -43.68 -40.24 -11.80
C MET A 1 -42.75 -39.09 -11.38
N THR A 2 -42.98 -37.94 -12.03
CA THR A 2 -42.71 -36.56 -11.60
C THR A 2 -41.39 -36.18 -10.87
N LEU A 3 -40.55 -35.52 -11.69
CA LEU A 3 -39.65 -34.38 -11.41
C LEU A 3 -40.14 -33.38 -10.34
N THR A 4 -39.20 -32.78 -9.61
CA THR A 4 -39.01 -31.30 -9.52
C THR A 4 -37.77 -30.93 -8.68
N ALA A 5 -36.95 -30.03 -9.23
CA ALA A 5 -36.07 -29.07 -8.54
C ALA A 5 -36.51 -27.65 -8.99
N PRO A 6 -35.86 -26.54 -8.59
CA PRO A 6 -35.55 -25.99 -7.25
C PRO A 6 -36.11 -24.56 -7.08
N SER A 7 -35.91 -23.89 -5.93
CA SER A 7 -36.12 -22.42 -5.83
C SER A 7 -35.07 -21.72 -4.97
N GLN A 8 -34.41 -20.73 -5.59
CA GLN A 8 -33.42 -19.79 -5.03
C GLN A 8 -34.06 -18.72 -4.12
N LYS A 9 -33.38 -18.32 -3.04
CA LYS A 9 -33.39 -16.95 -2.46
C LYS A 9 -32.01 -16.71 -1.79
N LEU A 10 -31.16 -15.87 -2.38
CA LEU A 10 -30.99 -14.42 -2.16
C LEU A 10 -30.20 -14.07 -0.89
N PHE A 11 -29.04 -13.45 -1.15
CA PHE A 11 -28.03 -12.91 -0.25
C PHE A 11 -28.59 -12.06 0.91
N TYR A 12 -28.03 -12.24 2.11
CA TYR A 12 -28.15 -11.31 3.24
C TYR A 12 -26.77 -10.72 3.56
N ARG A 13 -26.62 -9.39 3.48
CA ARG A 13 -25.51 -8.63 4.06
C ARG A 13 -25.94 -8.13 5.45
N PRO A 14 -25.16 -8.33 6.53
CA PRO A 14 -25.47 -7.72 7.81
C PRO A 14 -24.82 -6.34 7.96
N GLY A 15 -25.60 -5.38 8.48
CA GLY A 15 -25.09 -4.34 9.38
C GLY A 15 -24.86 -2.95 8.78
N THR A 16 -25.92 -2.18 8.59
CA THR A 16 -25.87 -0.71 8.72
C THR A 16 -26.83 -0.35 9.84
N ILE A 17 -26.30 0.20 10.93
CA ILE A 17 -27.10 0.73 12.04
C ILE A 17 -27.58 2.10 11.59
N GLU A 18 -28.91 2.25 11.47
CA GLU A 18 -29.59 3.54 11.37
C GLU A 18 -29.57 4.20 12.75
N GLU A 19 -28.99 5.39 12.85
CA GLU A 19 -29.23 6.28 13.99
C GLU A 19 -30.24 7.35 13.57
N GLN A 20 -31.29 7.41 14.38
CA GLN A 20 -32.51 8.19 14.29
C GLN A 20 -32.20 9.64 14.70
N GLU A 21 -32.56 10.61 13.87
CA GLU A 21 -32.43 12.05 14.17
C GLU A 21 -33.77 12.53 14.75
N GLU A 22 -33.78 12.97 16.02
CA GLU A 22 -34.94 13.62 16.65
C GLU A 22 -34.98 15.10 16.26
N ASP A 23 -36.06 15.48 15.56
CA ASP A 23 -36.49 16.86 15.36
C ASP A 23 -37.00 17.46 16.67
N LEU A 24 -36.43 18.59 17.10
CA LEU A 24 -37.11 19.54 17.99
C LEU A 24 -37.49 20.78 17.20
N THR A 25 -38.76 20.85 16.84
CA THR A 25 -39.43 22.08 16.43
C THR A 25 -40.10 22.75 17.63
N SER A 26 -40.09 24.09 17.60
CA SER A 26 -41.20 25.01 17.90
C SER A 26 -40.89 26.09 18.93
N LEU A 27 -40.98 27.33 18.45
CA LEU A 27 -41.88 28.41 18.88
C LEU A 27 -41.55 29.62 17.98
N ASP A 28 -42.29 29.86 16.90
CA ASP A 28 -43.53 30.70 16.83
C ASP A 28 -43.18 32.19 17.03
N SER A 29 -43.61 33.20 16.26
CA SER A 29 -44.62 33.35 15.22
C SER A 29 -44.40 34.70 14.51
N SER A 30 -44.99 34.82 13.31
CA SER A 30 -45.68 36.02 12.80
C SER A 30 -44.93 37.19 12.12
N ARG A 31 -45.21 37.28 10.80
CA ARG A 31 -45.66 38.47 10.03
C ARG A 31 -44.67 39.61 9.73
N LEU A 32 -44.35 39.85 8.44
CA LEU A 32 -45.12 40.72 7.52
C LEU A 32 -44.42 40.81 6.14
N HIS A 33 -45.23 40.76 5.07
CA HIS A 33 -44.85 41.13 3.68
C HIS A 33 -44.73 42.66 3.54
N LEU A 34 -43.76 43.18 2.77
CA LEU A 34 -44.01 44.27 1.80
C LEU A 34 -42.86 44.44 0.78
N ASN A 35 -43.22 45.03 -0.36
CA ASN A 35 -42.56 45.10 -1.66
C ASN A 35 -41.34 46.05 -1.77
N THR A 36 -40.51 45.74 -2.78
CA THR A 36 -39.50 46.50 -3.60
C THR A 36 -39.81 47.98 -3.95
N PRO A 37 -38.95 48.76 -4.66
CA PRO A 37 -37.47 48.83 -4.85
C PRO A 37 -36.89 50.29 -4.82
N ASP A 38 -35.66 50.48 -5.33
CA ASP A 38 -34.97 51.74 -5.80
C ASP A 38 -34.13 52.56 -4.79
N SER A 39 -32.79 52.45 -4.81
CA SER A 39 -31.78 53.15 -5.67
C SER A 39 -31.04 54.25 -4.85
N PRO A 40 -29.95 54.88 -5.33
CA PRO A 40 -28.58 54.66 -4.86
C PRO A 40 -27.97 55.94 -4.20
N LEU A 41 -26.64 55.96 -4.03
CA LEU A 41 -25.73 57.07 -3.67
C LEU A 41 -25.16 56.99 -2.25
N LEU A 42 -23.88 56.62 -2.15
CA LEU A 42 -22.82 57.59 -1.86
C LEU A 42 -21.43 57.01 -2.11
N PHE A 43 -20.62 57.84 -2.74
CA PHE A 43 -19.25 57.64 -3.14
C PHE A 43 -18.30 57.84 -1.94
N ARG A 44 -17.17 57.14 -2.01
CA ARG A 44 -15.81 57.67 -1.73
C ARG A 44 -15.17 57.44 -0.36
N ASN A 45 -14.03 56.74 -0.48
CA ASN A 45 -12.77 56.84 0.28
C ASN A 45 -12.65 56.23 1.68
N GLY A 46 -11.74 55.26 1.76
CA GLY A 46 -10.63 55.36 2.71
C GLY A 46 -10.53 54.22 3.71
N GLN A 47 -9.44 53.45 3.58
CA GLN A 47 -8.84 52.60 4.62
C GLN A 47 -9.56 51.28 4.91
N ARG A 48 -9.15 50.21 4.20
CA ARG A 48 -9.28 48.84 4.71
C ARG A 48 -7.99 48.42 5.40
N LEU A 49 -8.13 48.20 6.70
CA LEU A 49 -7.19 47.51 7.58
C LEU A 49 -6.82 46.14 6.98
N LEU A 50 -5.54 45.82 7.06
CA LEU A 50 -4.94 44.53 6.68
C LEU A 50 -5.42 43.42 7.62
N THR A 51 -6.12 42.41 7.10
CA THR A 51 -6.29 41.11 7.75
C THR A 51 -5.37 40.09 7.08
N ALA A 52 -4.38 39.62 7.82
CA ALA A 52 -3.44 38.58 7.41
C ALA A 52 -4.10 37.20 7.32
N PRO A 53 -3.79 36.35 6.32
CA PRO A 53 -4.16 34.95 6.34
C PRO A 53 -3.04 34.12 6.98
N THR A 54 -3.27 33.64 8.20
CA THR A 54 -2.47 32.59 8.85
C THR A 54 -2.84 31.22 8.26
N GLN A 55 -2.11 30.79 7.23
CA GLN A 55 -1.94 29.35 6.94
C GLN A 55 -0.52 29.07 6.45
N ILE A 56 0.37 28.72 7.38
CA ILE A 56 1.66 28.10 7.08
C ILE A 56 1.39 26.62 6.83
N SER A 57 1.26 26.22 5.56
CA SER A 57 1.33 24.82 5.16
C SER A 57 2.74 24.59 4.61
N LEU A 58 3.61 23.96 5.41
CA LEU A 58 4.93 23.50 4.95
C LEU A 58 4.74 22.33 3.98
N ALA A 59 4.63 22.64 2.68
CA ALA A 59 4.88 21.66 1.65
C ALA A 59 6.37 21.27 1.71
N ARG A 60 6.64 20.03 2.12
CA ARG A 60 7.99 19.46 2.08
C ARG A 60 8.37 19.25 0.61
N ILE A 61 8.99 20.26 0.00
CA ILE A 61 9.61 20.14 -1.32
C ILE A 61 10.78 19.16 -1.17
N SER A 62 10.67 18.01 -1.83
CA SER A 62 11.78 17.07 -1.96
C SER A 62 12.85 17.72 -2.84
N THR A 63 13.99 18.05 -2.23
CA THR A 63 15.18 18.46 -2.97
C THR A 63 15.73 17.25 -3.71
N CYS A 64 15.79 17.36 -5.04
CA CYS A 64 16.45 16.41 -5.91
C CYS A 64 17.95 16.32 -5.58
N ASN A 65 18.39 15.19 -5.04
CA ASN A 65 19.80 14.83 -5.02
C ASN A 65 20.18 14.33 -6.42
N SER A 66 20.98 15.10 -7.15
CA SER A 66 21.78 14.59 -8.26
C SER A 66 23.24 14.46 -7.80
N SER A 67 23.66 13.22 -7.61
CA SER A 67 25.05 12.80 -7.45
C SER A 67 25.87 13.17 -8.69
N LEU A 68 27.00 13.86 -8.51
CA LEU A 68 27.99 14.05 -9.57
C LEU A 68 29.34 13.48 -9.13
N SER A 69 29.71 12.36 -9.74
CA SER A 69 31.03 11.74 -9.69
C SER A 69 32.05 12.61 -10.44
N HIS A 70 33.18 12.88 -9.79
CA HIS A 70 34.28 13.68 -10.31
C HIS A 70 35.17 12.83 -11.24
N VAL A 71 35.39 13.29 -12.48
CA VAL A 71 36.52 12.88 -13.35
C VAL A 71 37.17 14.16 -13.86
N PRO A 72 38.50 14.37 -13.71
CA PRO A 72 39.15 15.59 -14.16
C PRO A 72 39.74 15.45 -15.57
N GLY A 73 39.43 16.39 -16.46
CA GLY A 73 40.02 16.46 -17.79
C GLY A 73 39.65 17.71 -18.60
N THR A 74 40.56 18.68 -18.60
CA THR A 74 40.96 19.57 -19.72
C THR A 74 40.01 20.61 -20.37
N LEU A 75 40.44 21.88 -20.24
CA LEU A 75 40.54 22.97 -21.23
C LEU A 75 39.31 23.75 -21.77
N ARG A 76 39.22 25.01 -21.26
CA ARG A 76 39.08 26.36 -21.89
C ARG A 76 37.95 26.69 -22.90
N HIS A 77 37.26 27.82 -22.58
CA HIS A 77 36.66 28.92 -23.39
C HIS A 77 35.83 28.54 -24.64
N ASP A 78 34.61 29.04 -24.88
CA ASP A 78 34.23 30.46 -24.86
C ASP A 78 32.69 30.66 -24.92
N SER A 79 32.24 31.75 -24.31
CA SER A 79 31.07 32.60 -24.62
C SER A 79 29.86 32.04 -25.43
N SER A 80 28.74 31.79 -24.75
CA SER A 80 27.45 32.40 -25.17
C SER A 80 26.47 32.46 -23.99
N ARG A 81 25.89 33.64 -23.75
CA ARG A 81 24.81 33.86 -22.79
C ARG A 81 23.57 33.10 -23.26
N LYS A 82 23.42 31.85 -22.85
CA LYS A 82 22.14 31.14 -22.94
C LYS A 82 21.19 31.75 -21.92
N SER A 83 20.23 32.52 -22.41
CA SER A 83 19.05 32.95 -21.66
C SER A 83 18.53 31.75 -20.87
N PHE A 84 18.57 31.83 -19.54
CA PHE A 84 17.88 30.90 -18.66
C PHE A 84 16.38 30.97 -18.99
N ARG A 85 15.89 30.05 -19.81
CA ARG A 85 14.46 29.77 -19.85
C ARG A 85 14.11 29.26 -18.44
N PRO A 86 13.14 29.86 -17.73
CA PRO A 86 12.66 29.29 -16.48
C PRO A 86 12.30 27.85 -16.75
N CYS A 87 12.93 26.95 -16.00
CA CYS A 87 12.68 25.53 -16.00
C CYS A 87 11.18 25.31 -16.16
N ALA A 88 10.75 24.72 -17.29
CA ALA A 88 9.39 24.27 -17.45
C ALA A 88 9.15 23.34 -16.26
N THR A 89 8.41 23.84 -15.27
CA THR A 89 7.95 23.02 -14.15
C THR A 89 7.22 21.89 -14.81
N ARG A 90 7.88 20.72 -14.85
CA ARG A 90 7.37 19.51 -15.49
C ARG A 90 6.03 19.31 -14.81
N LYS A 91 4.92 19.66 -15.47
CA LYS A 91 3.58 19.59 -14.89
C LYS A 91 3.43 18.16 -14.42
N MET A 92 3.56 17.95 -13.12
CA MET A 92 3.54 16.62 -12.54
C MET A 92 2.15 16.09 -12.85
N ARG A 93 2.08 15.11 -13.77
CA ARG A 93 0.80 14.54 -14.19
C ARG A 93 0.11 14.02 -12.92
N ARG A 94 -1.18 14.36 -12.78
CA ARG A 94 -1.98 13.94 -11.63
C ARG A 94 -1.96 12.42 -11.59
N ARG A 95 -1.60 11.85 -10.44
CA ARG A 95 -1.57 10.41 -10.18
C ARG A 95 -2.20 10.12 -8.82
N ALA A 96 -2.94 9.02 -8.73
CA ALA A 96 -3.61 8.56 -7.53
C ALA A 96 -2.66 7.80 -6.60
N VAL A 97 -1.73 7.01 -7.16
CA VAL A 97 -0.71 6.28 -6.39
C VAL A 97 0.67 6.68 -6.90
N PHE A 98 1.61 6.93 -6.02
CA PHE A 98 3.00 7.22 -6.38
C PHE A 98 3.76 5.93 -6.70
N LYS A 99 4.90 6.03 -7.43
CA LYS A 99 5.77 4.87 -7.72
C LYS A 99 6.31 4.18 -6.47
N ASN A 100 6.39 4.89 -5.35
CA ASN A 100 6.80 4.34 -4.06
C ASN A 100 5.66 3.63 -3.30
N GLY A 101 4.44 3.62 -3.85
CA GLY A 101 3.26 2.97 -3.26
C GLY A 101 2.42 3.83 -2.32
N ASP A 102 2.80 5.10 -2.10
CA ASP A 102 2.02 6.06 -1.31
C ASP A 102 0.79 6.52 -2.09
N CYS A 103 -0.36 6.62 -1.43
CA CYS A 103 -1.60 7.09 -2.05
C CYS A 103 -1.70 8.62 -1.96
N ASN A 104 -1.84 9.30 -3.10
CA ASN A 104 -2.05 10.73 -3.21
C ASN A 104 -3.53 11.11 -3.11
N ILE A 105 -4.16 10.76 -1.98
CA ILE A 105 -5.59 10.99 -1.75
C ILE A 105 -5.73 11.91 -0.54
N LEU A 106 -6.21 13.14 -0.80
CA LEU A 106 -6.50 14.10 0.25
C LEU A 106 -7.98 13.95 0.67
N GLN A 107 -8.21 13.48 1.88
CA GLN A 107 -9.55 13.38 2.45
C GLN A 107 -9.99 14.76 2.97
N ALA A 108 -11.05 15.33 2.41
CA ALA A 108 -11.62 16.61 2.85
C ALA A 108 -12.93 16.41 3.63
N ARG A 109 -13.19 17.28 4.61
CA ARG A 109 -14.48 17.40 5.34
C ARG A 109 -14.98 16.13 6.05
N LEU A 110 -14.11 15.46 6.82
CA LEU A 110 -14.54 14.40 7.73
C LEU A 110 -15.04 15.00 9.06
N SER A 111 -16.36 15.04 9.28
CA SER A 111 -16.94 15.44 10.57
C SER A 111 -16.48 14.47 11.68
N LYS A 112 -16.15 14.99 12.87
CA LYS A 112 -15.72 14.21 14.07
C LYS A 112 -14.48 13.30 13.89
N ARG A 113 -13.56 13.64 12.97
CA ARG A 113 -12.33 12.84 12.71
C ARG A 113 -11.46 12.59 13.96
N ARG A 114 -11.23 13.62 14.79
CA ARG A 114 -10.36 13.51 15.97
C ARG A 114 -10.93 12.58 17.05
N LEU A 115 -12.24 12.59 17.25
CA LEU A 115 -12.89 11.77 18.27
C LEU A 115 -12.82 10.28 17.93
N ARG A 116 -13.00 9.92 16.66
CA ARG A 116 -12.88 8.52 16.20
C ARG A 116 -11.46 7.97 16.32
N PHE A 117 -10.43 8.78 16.09
CA PHE A 117 -9.04 8.35 16.34
C PHE A 117 -8.74 8.14 17.83
N LEU A 118 -9.37 8.90 18.73
CA LEU A 118 -9.19 8.71 20.17
C LEU A 118 -9.91 7.45 20.70
N GLN A 119 -11.01 7.05 20.08
CA GLN A 119 -11.70 5.80 20.42
C GLN A 119 -10.82 4.57 20.13
N ASP A 120 -9.99 4.63 19.09
CA ASP A 120 -9.01 3.59 18.77
C ASP A 120 -7.58 4.04 19.09
N ILE A 121 -7.35 4.26 20.39
CA ILE A 121 -6.06 4.76 20.90
C ILE A 121 -4.92 3.77 20.64
N PHE A 122 -5.18 2.46 20.70
CA PHE A 122 -4.17 1.43 20.51
C PHE A 122 -3.61 1.44 19.08
N THR A 123 -4.47 1.38 18.06
CA THR A 123 -3.98 1.42 16.67
C THR A 123 -3.35 2.77 16.35
N THR A 124 -3.89 3.86 16.88
CA THR A 124 -3.35 5.21 16.69
C THR A 124 -1.92 5.34 17.23
N LEU A 125 -1.63 4.82 18.43
CA LEU A 125 -0.27 4.84 18.98
C LEU A 125 0.69 3.96 18.16
N VAL A 126 0.22 2.80 17.72
CA VAL A 126 1.02 1.86 16.91
C VAL A 126 1.33 2.44 15.53
N ASP A 127 0.38 3.13 14.90
CA ASP A 127 0.53 3.74 13.56
C ASP A 127 1.29 5.07 13.58
N SER A 128 1.36 5.74 14.73
CA SER A 128 2.09 7.00 14.89
C SER A 128 3.58 6.85 14.56
N GLN A 129 4.31 7.96 14.39
CA GLN A 129 5.76 7.87 14.18
C GLN A 129 6.47 7.54 15.49
N TRP A 130 7.63 6.87 15.41
CA TRP A 130 8.44 6.52 16.58
C TRP A 130 8.70 7.68 17.53
N ARG A 131 8.96 8.88 16.99
CA ARG A 131 9.19 10.10 17.79
C ARG A 131 8.00 10.40 18.70
N TRP A 132 6.79 10.38 18.15
CA TRP A 132 5.57 10.63 18.92
C TRP A 132 5.27 9.51 19.92
N THR A 133 5.42 8.25 19.51
CA THR A 133 5.23 7.11 20.42
C THR A 133 6.19 7.20 21.63
N LEU A 134 7.47 7.47 21.40
CA LEU A 134 8.47 7.63 22.46
C LEU A 134 8.19 8.86 23.34
N THR A 135 7.81 9.98 22.74
CA THR A 135 7.45 11.19 23.50
C THR A 135 6.22 10.97 24.39
N ILE A 136 5.19 10.28 23.89
CA ILE A 136 3.99 9.96 24.69
C ILE A 136 4.36 9.08 25.88
N PHE A 137 5.20 8.06 25.69
CA PHE A 137 5.66 7.22 26.80
C PHE A 137 6.53 7.99 27.79
N ALA A 138 7.46 8.83 27.32
CA ALA A 138 8.28 9.66 28.19
C ALA A 138 7.42 10.59 29.06
N ILE A 139 6.42 11.25 28.46
CA ILE A 139 5.45 12.09 29.19
C ILE A 139 4.61 11.24 30.17
N GLY A 140 4.20 10.04 29.77
CA GLY A 140 3.46 9.12 30.64
C GLY A 140 4.25 8.70 31.87
N PHE A 141 5.53 8.31 31.72
CA PHE A 141 6.40 7.97 32.85
C PHE A 141 6.67 9.18 33.74
N LEU A 142 7.11 10.30 33.16
CA LEU A 142 7.36 11.54 33.91
C LEU A 142 6.10 12.00 34.66
N GLY A 143 4.94 11.96 34.01
CA GLY A 143 3.65 12.28 34.61
C GLY A 143 3.32 11.35 35.78
N SER A 144 3.50 10.03 35.62
CA SER A 144 3.26 9.08 36.71
C SER A 144 4.17 9.32 37.91
N TRP A 145 5.47 9.57 37.69
CA TRP A 145 6.43 9.87 38.76
C TRP A 145 6.07 11.17 39.48
N LEU A 146 5.64 12.20 38.76
CA LEU A 146 5.22 13.47 39.37
C LEU A 146 3.93 13.33 40.18
N ILE A 147 2.96 12.55 39.69
CA ILE A 147 1.70 12.29 40.41
C ILE A 147 1.97 11.55 41.71
N PHE A 148 2.76 10.47 41.68
CA PHE A 148 3.10 9.73 42.90
C PHE A 148 4.02 10.52 43.83
N ALA A 149 4.97 11.29 43.30
CA ALA A 149 5.78 12.20 44.10
C ALA A 149 4.93 13.24 44.84
N LEU A 150 3.88 13.77 44.19
CA LEU A 150 2.93 14.68 44.81
C LEU A 150 2.12 13.99 45.93
N ILE A 151 1.70 12.74 45.71
CA ILE A 151 1.00 11.95 46.73
C ILE A 151 1.92 11.68 47.93
N TRP A 152 3.17 11.28 47.70
CA TRP A 152 4.16 11.07 48.76
C TRP A 152 4.48 12.34 49.53
N TRP A 153 4.60 13.47 48.82
CA TRP A 153 4.79 14.77 49.45
C TRP A 153 3.57 15.16 50.29
N LEU A 154 2.35 14.89 49.80
CA LEU A 154 1.12 15.15 50.54
C LEU A 154 1.04 14.31 51.82
N ILE A 155 1.38 13.01 51.76
CA ILE A 155 1.41 12.13 52.94
C ILE A 155 2.41 12.65 53.98
N ALA A 156 3.64 12.95 53.55
CA ALA A 156 4.67 13.49 54.43
C ALA A 156 4.25 14.85 55.04
N PHE A 157 3.55 15.68 54.26
CA PHE A 157 3.02 16.97 54.74
C PHE A 157 1.87 16.80 55.74
N THR A 158 0.92 15.90 55.49
CA THR A 158 -0.23 15.68 56.39
C THR A 158 0.16 14.97 57.67
N HIS A 159 1.17 14.09 57.62
CA HIS A 159 1.70 13.43 58.81
C HIS A 159 2.55 14.38 59.67
N GLY A 160 3.14 15.42 59.06
CA GLY A 160 4.01 16.38 59.76
C GLY A 160 5.50 16.02 59.73
N ASP A 161 5.91 15.13 58.82
CA ASP A 161 7.30 14.67 58.64
C ASP A 161 8.24 15.77 58.13
N LEU A 162 7.66 16.82 57.54
CA LEU A 162 8.40 17.94 56.97
C LEU A 162 8.65 19.08 57.97
N GLU A 163 8.14 18.99 59.20
CA GLU A 163 8.32 20.01 60.23
C GLU A 163 9.78 19.99 60.75
N PRO A 164 10.45 21.15 60.93
CA PRO A 164 11.86 21.21 61.31
C PRO A 164 12.19 20.51 62.64
N GLU A 165 11.22 20.45 63.56
CA GLU A 165 11.36 19.80 64.87
C GLU A 165 11.51 18.27 64.76
N HIS A 166 10.92 17.66 63.72
CA HIS A 166 10.94 16.22 63.47
C HIS A 166 12.07 15.77 62.53
N GLN A 167 12.83 16.72 61.97
CA GLN A 167 13.98 16.43 61.09
C GLN A 167 15.32 16.38 61.84
N LEU A 168 15.31 16.68 63.14
CA LEU A 168 16.48 16.64 64.00
C LEU A 168 16.81 15.19 64.39
N ALA A 169 18.09 14.83 64.40
CA ALA A 169 18.56 13.46 64.69
C ALA A 169 18.19 12.94 66.09
N ASP A 170 17.80 13.83 67.02
CA ASP A 170 17.43 13.52 68.40
C ASP A 170 15.91 13.41 68.62
N SER A 171 15.09 13.49 67.57
CA SER A 171 13.62 13.39 67.69
C SER A 171 13.15 11.94 67.85
N THR A 172 12.17 11.70 68.73
CA THR A 172 11.50 10.38 68.91
C THR A 172 10.43 10.10 67.84
N TRP A 173 10.32 10.95 66.82
CA TRP A 173 9.32 10.85 65.77
C TRP A 173 9.79 9.88 64.67
N SER A 174 8.97 8.88 64.35
CA SER A 174 9.20 7.96 63.24
C SER A 174 8.45 8.45 62.00
N PRO A 175 9.14 8.92 60.94
CA PRO A 175 8.48 9.43 59.74
C PRO A 175 7.94 8.28 58.89
N CYS A 176 6.96 8.54 58.02
CA CYS A 176 6.41 7.51 57.12
C CYS A 176 7.44 6.97 56.12
N VAL A 177 8.38 7.84 55.69
CA VAL A 177 9.49 7.49 54.79
C VAL A 177 10.77 8.15 55.28
N LEU A 178 11.81 7.35 55.48
CA LEU A 178 13.11 7.83 55.95
C LEU A 178 13.81 8.72 54.89
N ASN A 179 14.55 9.73 55.36
CA ASN A 179 15.41 10.60 54.55
C ASN A 179 14.67 11.41 53.46
N ILE A 180 13.48 11.92 53.79
CA ILE A 180 12.72 12.88 52.99
C ILE A 180 12.94 14.30 53.52
N HIS A 181 13.55 15.17 52.71
CA HIS A 181 13.82 16.57 53.09
C HIS A 181 12.94 17.58 52.35
N GLY A 182 12.20 17.13 51.33
CA GLY A 182 11.34 17.98 50.52
C GLY A 182 10.85 17.27 49.26
N PHE A 183 10.24 18.04 48.35
CA PHE A 183 9.60 17.49 47.14
C PHE A 183 10.58 16.71 46.24
N THR A 184 11.82 17.18 46.08
CA THR A 184 12.83 16.48 45.28
C THR A 184 13.15 15.10 45.85
N SER A 185 13.19 14.95 47.17
CA SER A 185 13.37 13.65 47.83
C SER A 185 12.17 12.72 47.61
N CYS A 186 10.95 13.26 47.66
CA CYS A 186 9.72 12.51 47.33
C CYS A 186 9.70 12.06 45.85
N PHE A 187 10.19 12.91 44.93
CA PHE A 187 10.29 12.57 43.52
C PHE A 187 11.31 11.46 43.27
N LEU A 188 12.48 11.53 43.88
CA LEU A 188 13.47 10.46 43.83
C LEU A 188 12.91 9.16 44.39
N PHE A 189 12.26 9.21 45.57
CA PHE A 189 11.60 8.05 46.15
C PHE A 189 10.51 7.46 45.24
N SER A 190 9.70 8.31 44.61
CA SER A 190 8.68 7.86 43.65
C SER A 190 9.29 7.11 42.45
N ILE A 191 10.45 7.55 41.94
CA ILE A 191 11.14 6.84 40.87
C ILE A 191 11.73 5.53 41.40
N GLU A 192 12.40 5.57 42.54
CA GLU A 192 13.03 4.40 43.18
C GLU A 192 12.02 3.28 43.43
N THR A 193 10.82 3.62 43.90
CA THR A 193 9.73 2.66 44.17
C THR A 193 9.07 2.19 42.87
N GLN A 194 8.73 3.08 41.93
CA GLN A 194 7.99 2.69 40.72
C GLN A 194 8.84 1.88 39.74
N HIS A 195 10.13 2.20 39.60
CA HIS A 195 11.07 1.43 38.78
C HIS A 195 11.76 0.29 39.55
N THR A 196 11.37 0.08 40.81
CA THR A 196 11.93 -0.95 41.68
C THR A 196 13.47 -0.91 41.74
N ILE A 197 14.04 0.30 41.76
CA ILE A 197 15.50 0.49 41.88
C ILE A 197 15.90 0.25 43.34
N GLY A 198 15.15 0.85 44.28
CA GLY A 198 15.28 0.63 45.71
C GLY A 198 16.71 0.81 46.25
N TYR A 199 17.29 2.00 46.15
CA TYR A 199 18.66 2.25 46.65
C TYR A 199 18.81 2.01 48.17
N GLY A 200 17.70 1.97 48.92
CA GLY A 200 17.67 1.62 50.35
C GLY A 200 17.99 2.78 51.30
N VAL A 201 18.35 3.95 50.77
CA VAL A 201 18.53 5.18 51.57
C VAL A 201 17.17 5.76 52.00
N ARG A 202 16.15 5.59 51.17
CA ARG A 202 14.77 6.01 51.43
C ARG A 202 13.91 4.76 51.55
N THR A 203 13.37 4.53 52.73
CA THR A 203 12.63 3.31 53.06
C THR A 203 11.36 3.69 53.80
N THR A 204 10.25 3.05 53.43
CA THR A 204 8.96 3.20 54.10
C THR A 204 8.98 2.51 55.46
N THR A 205 8.41 3.15 56.47
CA THR A 205 8.22 2.58 57.81
C THR A 205 6.80 2.03 57.98
N GLU A 206 6.57 1.28 59.05
CA GLU A 206 5.31 0.64 59.41
C GLU A 206 4.30 1.58 60.11
N GLU A 207 4.69 2.80 60.42
CA GLU A 207 3.89 3.77 61.19
C GLU A 207 2.64 4.22 60.44
N CYS A 208 2.78 4.48 59.13
CA CYS A 208 1.73 5.08 58.31
C CYS A 208 1.11 4.02 57.38
N PRO A 209 -0.11 3.51 57.67
CA PRO A 209 -0.75 2.52 56.81
C PRO A 209 -1.11 3.09 55.42
N GLU A 210 -1.37 4.39 55.30
CA GLU A 210 -1.61 5.05 54.00
C GLU A 210 -0.40 4.98 53.07
N ALA A 211 0.82 5.05 53.62
CA ALA A 211 2.06 4.95 52.85
C ALA A 211 2.19 3.55 52.22
N ILE A 212 1.91 2.50 53.00
CA ILE A 212 1.93 1.11 52.53
C ILE A 212 0.89 0.90 51.41
N PHE A 213 -0.32 1.43 51.58
CA PHE A 213 -1.37 1.34 50.56
C PHE A 213 -0.97 2.03 49.25
N ILE A 214 -0.43 3.25 49.32
CA ILE A 214 0.05 3.97 48.13
C ILE A 214 1.25 3.27 47.49
N MET A 215 2.16 2.69 48.27
CA MET A 215 3.28 1.91 47.75
C MET A 215 2.79 0.71 46.92
N CYS A 216 1.79 -0.02 47.41
CA CYS A 216 1.15 -1.13 46.69
C CYS A 216 0.47 -0.65 45.40
N LEU A 217 -0.33 0.41 45.48
CA LEU A 217 -1.03 0.98 44.32
C LEU A 217 -0.05 1.49 43.26
N GLN A 218 1.03 2.16 43.68
CA GLN A 218 2.10 2.65 42.81
C GLN A 218 2.81 1.50 42.10
N SER A 219 3.08 0.40 42.80
CA SER A 219 3.71 -0.78 42.22
C SER A 219 2.82 -1.42 41.15
N ILE A 220 1.51 -1.55 41.41
CA ILE A 220 0.54 -2.07 40.43
C ILE A 220 0.45 -1.14 39.21
N ALA A 221 0.31 0.16 39.43
CA ALA A 221 0.23 1.14 38.34
C ALA A 221 1.51 1.17 37.49
N GLY A 222 2.68 1.10 38.13
CA GLY A 222 3.98 1.03 37.46
C GLY A 222 4.11 -0.18 36.54
N MET A 223 3.76 -1.37 37.04
CA MET A 223 3.76 -2.60 36.26
C MET A 223 2.80 -2.53 35.06
N MET A 224 1.61 -1.97 35.26
CA MET A 224 0.63 -1.81 34.17
C MET A 224 1.15 -0.88 33.06
N ILE A 225 1.70 0.29 33.42
CA ILE A 225 2.27 1.23 32.44
C ILE A 225 3.44 0.59 31.67
N GLN A 226 4.33 -0.13 32.39
CA GLN A 226 5.45 -0.83 31.77
C GLN A 226 4.98 -1.94 30.82
N ALA A 227 3.98 -2.73 31.20
CA ALA A 227 3.40 -3.77 30.35
C ALA A 227 2.78 -3.19 29.07
N PHE A 228 2.04 -2.07 29.17
CA PHE A 228 1.50 -1.37 28.00
C PHE A 228 2.59 -0.84 27.07
N MET A 229 3.67 -0.26 27.62
CA MET A 229 4.80 0.22 26.81
C MET A 229 5.42 -0.94 26.02
N VAL A 230 5.78 -2.02 26.69
CA VAL A 230 6.40 -3.19 26.06
C VAL A 230 5.47 -3.78 24.99
N GLY A 231 4.17 -3.91 25.29
CA GLY A 231 3.17 -4.42 24.35
C GLY A 231 3.05 -3.58 23.09
N ILE A 232 2.97 -2.25 23.22
CA ILE A 232 2.88 -1.34 22.07
C ILE A 232 4.18 -1.31 21.28
N VAL A 233 5.33 -1.27 21.95
CA VAL A 233 6.65 -1.30 21.29
C VAL A 233 6.83 -2.60 20.50
N PHE A 234 6.47 -3.74 21.09
CA PHE A 234 6.49 -5.03 20.40
C PHE A 234 5.53 -5.08 19.21
N ALA A 235 4.26 -4.66 19.40
CA ALA A 235 3.28 -4.57 18.32
C ALA A 235 3.74 -3.65 17.18
N LYS A 236 4.46 -2.57 17.51
CA LYS A 236 5.02 -1.63 16.53
C LYS A 236 6.24 -2.20 15.80
N MET A 237 7.13 -2.90 16.50
CA MET A 237 8.33 -3.52 15.90
C MET A 237 8.00 -4.69 14.99
N THR A 238 6.95 -5.46 15.31
CA THR A 238 6.52 -6.60 14.50
C THR A 238 5.89 -6.18 13.17
N ARG A 239 5.48 -4.91 13.01
CA ARG A 239 4.86 -4.43 11.77
C ARG A 239 5.87 -4.32 10.62
N PRO A 240 5.60 -4.93 9.46
CA PRO A 240 6.53 -5.00 8.35
C PRO A 240 6.52 -3.75 7.45
N LYS A 241 6.48 -2.53 8.02
CA LYS A 241 6.38 -1.30 7.21
C LYS A 241 7.56 -1.11 6.24
N LEU A 242 8.75 -1.53 6.65
CA LEU A 242 9.96 -1.42 5.84
C LEU A 242 10.04 -2.51 4.75
N ARG A 243 9.25 -3.58 4.84
CA ARG A 243 9.27 -4.66 3.84
C ARG A 243 8.69 -4.25 2.50
N THR A 244 7.70 -3.36 2.49
CA THR A 244 7.17 -2.81 1.24
C THR A 244 8.25 -2.09 0.43
N GLN A 245 9.31 -1.57 1.07
CA GLN A 245 10.41 -0.91 0.38
C GLN A 245 11.42 -1.87 -0.27
N THR A 246 11.45 -3.14 0.14
CA THR A 246 12.33 -4.16 -0.48
C THR A 246 11.68 -4.85 -1.66
N LEU A 247 10.37 -4.65 -1.84
CA LEU A 247 9.62 -5.12 -3.00
C LEU A 247 9.73 -4.08 -4.12
N LEU A 248 10.33 -4.50 -5.21
CA LEU A 248 10.60 -3.66 -6.37
C LEU A 248 9.56 -3.92 -7.46
N PHE A 249 9.10 -2.83 -8.06
CA PHE A 249 8.37 -2.84 -9.31
C PHE A 249 9.23 -2.19 -10.38
N SER A 250 9.18 -2.67 -11.62
CA SER A 250 9.90 -2.02 -12.71
C SER A 250 9.48 -0.57 -12.84
N ARG A 251 10.43 0.31 -13.15
CA ARG A 251 10.13 1.74 -13.33
C ARG A 251 9.12 1.97 -14.45
N ASN A 252 9.30 1.25 -15.55
CA ASN A 252 8.45 1.32 -16.74
C ASN A 252 7.73 -0.03 -16.93
N ALA A 253 6.54 0.03 -17.49
CA ALA A 253 5.87 -1.13 -18.05
C ALA A 253 6.17 -1.16 -19.56
N VAL A 254 6.09 -2.34 -20.17
CA VAL A 254 6.40 -2.51 -21.59
C VAL A 254 5.28 -3.26 -22.29
N ILE A 255 5.05 -2.95 -23.56
CA ILE A 255 4.14 -3.69 -24.43
C ILE A 255 4.97 -4.29 -25.55
N CYS A 256 4.85 -5.61 -25.72
CA CYS A 256 5.38 -6.28 -26.90
C CYS A 256 4.46 -7.41 -27.33
N GLN A 257 4.72 -7.94 -28.52
CA GLN A 257 4.06 -9.13 -28.99
C GLN A 257 4.66 -10.38 -28.33
N ARG A 258 3.82 -11.27 -27.82
CA ARG A 258 4.21 -12.58 -27.27
C ARG A 258 3.16 -13.61 -27.66
N GLU A 259 3.58 -14.70 -28.30
CA GLU A 259 2.68 -15.78 -28.77
C GLU A 259 1.53 -15.24 -29.65
N GLY A 260 1.85 -14.36 -30.61
CA GLY A 260 0.87 -13.77 -31.54
C GLY A 260 0.01 -12.65 -30.96
N CYS A 261 -0.10 -12.51 -29.63
CA CYS A 261 -0.92 -11.49 -28.97
C CYS A 261 -0.08 -10.30 -28.47
N LEU A 262 -0.67 -9.10 -28.42
CA LEU A 262 -0.07 -7.98 -27.67
C LEU A 262 -0.21 -8.23 -26.17
N SER A 263 0.86 -7.99 -25.41
CA SER A 263 0.87 -8.20 -23.97
C SER A 263 1.53 -7.02 -23.26
N LEU A 264 0.84 -6.50 -22.23
CA LEU A 264 1.39 -5.52 -21.31
C LEU A 264 2.13 -6.23 -20.18
N MET A 265 3.36 -5.81 -19.91
CA MET A 265 4.24 -6.47 -18.96
C MET A 265 4.88 -5.48 -17.99
N PHE A 266 5.02 -5.90 -16.74
CA PHE A 266 5.82 -5.21 -15.74
C PHE A 266 6.55 -6.23 -14.87
N ARG A 267 7.68 -5.83 -14.27
CA ARG A 267 8.50 -6.74 -13.48
C ARG A 267 8.29 -6.49 -11.99
N VAL A 268 8.27 -7.57 -11.22
CA VAL A 268 8.24 -7.54 -9.76
C VAL A 268 9.42 -8.34 -9.21
N GLY A 269 10.04 -7.89 -8.12
CA GLY A 269 11.17 -8.58 -7.49
C GLY A 269 11.26 -8.31 -5.99
N ASP A 270 11.84 -9.24 -5.22
CA ASP A 270 12.23 -9.02 -3.81
C ASP A 270 13.74 -8.90 -3.71
N MET A 271 14.23 -7.79 -3.16
CA MET A 271 15.67 -7.63 -2.90
C MET A 271 16.19 -8.55 -1.79
N ARG A 272 15.31 -9.09 -0.94
CA ARG A 272 15.70 -9.94 0.19
C ARG A 272 15.71 -11.43 -0.19
N LYS A 273 16.50 -12.21 0.54
CA LYS A 273 16.59 -13.68 0.42
C LYS A 273 15.39 -14.45 0.99
N SER A 274 14.71 -13.88 1.98
CA SER A 274 13.52 -14.49 2.60
C SER A 274 12.35 -14.51 1.64
N HIS A 275 11.45 -15.46 1.77
CA HIS A 275 10.35 -15.60 0.82
C HIS A 275 9.07 -14.85 1.25
N ILE A 276 8.26 -14.52 0.26
CA ILE A 276 6.88 -14.07 0.46
C ILE A 276 5.98 -15.26 0.13
N ILE A 277 5.29 -15.74 1.15
CA ILE A 277 4.41 -16.90 1.08
C ILE A 277 3.04 -16.43 0.59
N GLY A 278 2.45 -17.17 -0.35
CA GLY A 278 1.13 -16.84 -0.90
C GLY A 278 1.12 -15.49 -1.61
N ALA A 279 2.19 -15.18 -2.36
CA ALA A 279 2.26 -13.95 -3.12
C ALA A 279 1.17 -13.93 -4.21
N SER A 280 0.38 -12.87 -4.25
CA SER A 280 -0.68 -12.65 -5.23
C SER A 280 -0.55 -11.26 -5.84
N ILE A 281 -0.63 -11.16 -7.16
CA ILE A 281 -0.55 -9.89 -7.88
C ILE A 281 -1.92 -9.53 -8.46
N ARG A 282 -2.30 -8.27 -8.29
CA ARG A 282 -3.51 -7.68 -8.85
C ARG A 282 -3.16 -6.39 -9.59
N ALA A 283 -3.84 -6.12 -10.68
CA ALA A 283 -3.69 -4.88 -11.44
C ALA A 283 -5.06 -4.27 -11.68
N GLN A 284 -5.18 -2.97 -11.41
CA GLN A 284 -6.40 -2.20 -11.58
C GLN A 284 -6.14 -1.02 -12.51
N LEU A 285 -6.93 -0.93 -13.57
CA LEU A 285 -6.99 0.22 -14.46
C LEU A 285 -7.91 1.28 -13.86
N ILE A 286 -7.38 2.48 -13.64
CA ILE A 286 -8.14 3.67 -13.27
C ILE A 286 -8.27 4.55 -14.53
N ARG A 287 -9.50 4.66 -15.04
CA ARG A 287 -9.81 5.47 -16.22
C ARG A 287 -11.18 6.12 -16.08
N ALA A 288 -11.38 7.27 -16.71
CA ALA A 288 -12.70 7.87 -16.81
C ALA A 288 -13.57 7.05 -17.78
N LYS A 289 -14.78 6.68 -17.37
CA LYS A 289 -15.74 5.93 -18.18
C LYS A 289 -17.06 6.68 -18.24
N LYS A 290 -17.65 6.77 -19.44
CA LYS A 290 -19.03 7.25 -19.61
C LYS A 290 -19.96 6.05 -19.73
N THR A 291 -21.01 6.00 -18.92
CA THR A 291 -22.02 4.93 -18.98
C THR A 291 -22.95 5.13 -20.17
N LYS A 292 -23.73 4.10 -20.52
CA LYS A 292 -24.70 4.17 -21.63
C LYS A 292 -25.81 5.17 -21.32
N GLU A 293 -26.11 5.35 -20.05
CA GLU A 293 -27.09 6.28 -19.48
C GLU A 293 -26.56 7.73 -19.43
N GLY A 294 -25.28 7.93 -19.74
CA GLY A 294 -24.65 9.25 -19.86
C GLY A 294 -23.90 9.73 -18.61
N GLU A 295 -23.89 8.95 -17.52
CA GLU A 295 -23.12 9.26 -16.31
C GLU A 295 -21.61 9.18 -16.59
N VAL A 296 -20.86 10.18 -16.10
CA VAL A 296 -19.40 10.22 -16.26
C VAL A 296 -18.74 9.82 -14.94
N LEU A 297 -18.22 8.60 -14.90
CA LEU A 297 -17.46 8.06 -13.78
C LEU A 297 -15.99 8.46 -13.95
N ALA A 298 -15.52 9.43 -13.17
CA ALA A 298 -14.18 10.02 -13.36
C ALA A 298 -13.02 9.04 -13.06
N ASN A 299 -13.15 8.22 -12.03
CA ASN A 299 -12.12 7.30 -11.54
C ASN A 299 -12.64 5.85 -11.52
N PHE A 300 -13.22 5.39 -12.64
CA PHE A 300 -13.74 4.03 -12.73
C PHE A 300 -12.58 3.03 -12.67
N GLN A 301 -12.70 2.03 -11.78
CA GLN A 301 -11.69 1.00 -11.58
C GLN A 301 -12.12 -0.26 -12.32
N THR A 302 -11.24 -0.80 -13.16
CA THR A 302 -11.44 -2.07 -13.87
C THR A 302 -10.28 -2.99 -13.58
N GLU A 303 -10.56 -4.22 -13.13
CA GLU A 303 -9.51 -5.21 -12.87
C GLU A 303 -8.95 -5.75 -14.18
N LEU A 304 -7.62 -5.88 -14.25
CA LEU A 304 -6.91 -6.45 -15.39
C LEU A 304 -6.49 -7.87 -15.05
N ALA A 305 -6.81 -8.82 -15.93
CA ALA A 305 -6.38 -10.21 -15.80
C ALA A 305 -4.86 -10.32 -15.98
N VAL A 306 -4.15 -10.65 -14.91
CA VAL A 306 -2.68 -10.77 -14.91
C VAL A 306 -2.26 -12.20 -14.66
N ASN A 307 -1.25 -12.64 -15.39
CA ASN A 307 -0.67 -13.97 -15.31
C ASN A 307 0.84 -13.87 -15.12
N ALA A 308 1.46 -14.91 -14.58
CA ALA A 308 2.92 -15.04 -14.52
C ALA A 308 3.32 -16.41 -15.05
N ASP A 309 4.02 -16.43 -16.19
CA ASP A 309 4.56 -17.65 -16.83
C ASP A 309 3.57 -18.84 -16.93
N GLY A 310 2.29 -18.54 -17.19
CA GLY A 310 1.23 -19.54 -17.36
C GLY A 310 0.51 -19.95 -16.08
N CYS A 311 0.98 -19.48 -14.91
CA CYS A 311 0.22 -19.52 -13.67
C CYS A 311 -0.74 -18.32 -13.57
N ASP A 312 -1.83 -18.53 -12.83
CA ASP A 312 -2.81 -17.49 -12.46
C ASP A 312 -2.14 -16.35 -11.65
N SER A 313 -2.93 -15.50 -10.99
CA SER A 313 -2.47 -14.39 -10.14
C SER A 313 -1.58 -14.81 -8.96
N ASN A 314 -1.43 -16.11 -8.67
CA ASN A 314 -0.60 -16.64 -7.59
C ASN A 314 0.85 -16.82 -8.07
N LEU A 315 1.78 -16.20 -7.36
CA LEU A 315 3.19 -16.16 -7.73
C LEU A 315 4.01 -17.07 -6.83
N PHE A 316 4.86 -17.90 -7.46
CA PHE A 316 5.94 -18.56 -6.75
C PHE A 316 7.20 -17.68 -6.80
N PHE A 317 7.34 -16.81 -5.81
CA PHE A 317 8.25 -15.67 -5.85
C PHE A 317 9.66 -16.00 -5.32
N ILE A 318 10.47 -16.70 -6.13
CA ILE A 318 11.89 -16.97 -5.83
C ILE A 318 12.80 -15.91 -6.45
N TRP A 319 12.60 -15.60 -7.73
CA TRP A 319 13.37 -14.60 -8.48
C TRP A 319 12.42 -13.57 -9.07
N PRO A 320 12.95 -12.42 -9.54
CA PRO A 320 12.12 -11.42 -10.18
C PRO A 320 11.32 -12.00 -11.36
N MET A 321 10.01 -11.85 -11.31
CA MET A 321 9.07 -12.37 -12.31
C MET A 321 8.53 -11.24 -13.18
N THR A 322 8.23 -11.54 -14.44
CA THR A 322 7.57 -10.61 -15.36
C THR A 322 6.09 -10.95 -15.39
N ILE A 323 5.28 -10.05 -14.85
CA ILE A 323 3.82 -10.18 -14.85
C ILE A 323 3.31 -9.72 -16.20
N LEU A 324 2.43 -10.52 -16.80
CA LEU A 324 1.88 -10.27 -18.13
C LEU A 324 0.35 -10.14 -18.07
N HIS A 325 -0.17 -9.12 -18.74
CA HIS A 325 -1.57 -8.97 -19.07
C HIS A 325 -1.71 -9.16 -20.57
N LYS A 326 -2.39 -10.23 -21.00
CA LYS A 326 -2.70 -10.47 -22.41
C LYS A 326 -3.78 -9.47 -22.82
N ILE A 327 -3.55 -8.73 -23.90
CA ILE A 327 -4.52 -7.79 -24.47
C ILE A 327 -5.43 -8.59 -25.41
N ASP A 328 -6.45 -9.22 -24.83
CA ASP A 328 -7.49 -9.98 -25.53
C ASP A 328 -8.73 -9.12 -25.79
N GLU A 329 -9.77 -9.69 -26.40
CA GLU A 329 -11.05 -9.02 -26.71
C GLU A 329 -11.75 -8.44 -25.46
N ASN A 330 -11.48 -9.01 -24.28
CA ASN A 330 -12.05 -8.57 -23.02
C ASN A 330 -11.22 -7.45 -22.36
N SER A 331 -9.98 -7.23 -22.82
CA SER A 331 -9.09 -6.23 -22.26
C SER A 331 -9.55 -4.82 -22.61
N PRO A 332 -9.51 -3.87 -21.65
CA PRO A 332 -9.80 -2.47 -21.94
C PRO A 332 -8.78 -1.81 -22.88
N PHE A 333 -7.66 -2.49 -23.17
CA PHE A 333 -6.63 -2.03 -24.10
C PHE A 333 -6.79 -2.57 -25.53
N TYR A 334 -7.79 -3.41 -25.79
CA TYR A 334 -7.92 -4.13 -27.07
C TYR A 334 -7.97 -3.23 -28.30
N HIS A 335 -8.71 -2.11 -28.20
CA HIS A 335 -8.89 -1.16 -29.30
C HIS A 335 -7.90 0.02 -29.25
N LEU A 336 -6.86 -0.02 -28.41
CA LEU A 336 -5.90 1.07 -28.30
C LEU A 336 -4.66 0.80 -29.16
N SER A 337 -4.37 1.71 -30.09
CA SER A 337 -3.13 1.70 -30.87
C SER A 337 -1.96 2.29 -30.06
N ALA A 338 -0.73 2.14 -30.59
CA ALA A 338 0.45 2.72 -29.98
C ALA A 338 0.36 4.26 -29.82
N SER A 339 -0.19 4.95 -30.82
CA SER A 339 -0.41 6.40 -30.77
C SER A 339 -1.48 6.81 -29.76
N ASP A 340 -2.57 6.05 -29.69
CA ASP A 340 -3.67 6.35 -28.76
C ASP A 340 -3.24 6.15 -27.31
N MET A 341 -2.44 5.11 -27.05
CA MET A 341 -1.90 4.81 -25.73
C MET A 341 -1.13 6.00 -25.13
N LEU A 342 -0.39 6.76 -25.96
CA LEU A 342 0.37 7.92 -25.51
C LEU A 342 -0.50 9.14 -25.18
N GLN A 343 -1.64 9.27 -25.86
CA GLN A 343 -2.58 10.38 -25.70
C GLN A 343 -3.60 10.13 -24.59
N ASP A 344 -3.92 8.85 -24.35
CA ASP A 344 -4.94 8.46 -23.39
C ASP A 344 -4.54 8.80 -21.94
N LYS A 345 -5.57 8.99 -21.11
CA LYS A 345 -5.42 9.38 -19.71
C LYS A 345 -5.93 8.27 -18.82
N PHE A 346 -5.03 7.37 -18.46
CA PHE A 346 -5.28 6.31 -17.50
C PHE A 346 -4.07 6.08 -16.60
N GLU A 347 -4.32 5.40 -15.50
CA GLU A 347 -3.31 4.95 -14.54
C GLU A 347 -3.56 3.48 -14.22
N ILE A 348 -2.53 2.65 -14.34
CA ILE A 348 -2.59 1.24 -13.94
C ILE A 348 -1.98 1.15 -12.54
N VAL A 349 -2.76 0.79 -11.54
CA VAL A 349 -2.28 0.53 -10.18
C VAL A 349 -2.02 -0.96 -10.05
N VAL A 350 -0.79 -1.33 -9.69
CA VAL A 350 -0.39 -2.70 -9.43
C VAL A 350 -0.24 -2.91 -7.93
N ILE A 351 -0.71 -4.06 -7.44
CA ILE A 351 -0.79 -4.39 -6.03
C ILE A 351 -0.26 -5.81 -5.86
N LEU A 352 0.84 -5.94 -5.12
CA LEU A 352 1.40 -7.22 -4.71
C LEU A 352 1.06 -7.47 -3.24
N GLU A 353 0.37 -8.56 -2.98
CA GLU A 353 -0.01 -9.00 -1.63
C GLU A 353 0.71 -10.30 -1.30
N GLY A 354 1.02 -10.51 -0.02
CA GLY A 354 1.55 -11.78 0.43
C GLY A 354 1.95 -11.76 1.90
N THR A 355 2.28 -12.92 2.43
CA THR A 355 2.65 -13.10 3.83
C THR A 355 4.16 -13.21 3.98
N ILE A 356 4.72 -12.45 4.92
CA ILE A 356 6.17 -12.46 5.15
C ILE A 356 6.53 -13.66 6.03
N GLU A 357 7.38 -14.54 5.51
CA GLU A 357 7.84 -15.78 6.16
C GLU A 357 8.30 -15.59 7.61
N SER A 358 9.11 -14.56 7.88
CA SER A 358 9.70 -14.35 9.21
C SER A 358 8.71 -13.85 10.28
N THR A 359 7.58 -13.26 9.88
CA THR A 359 6.65 -12.60 10.83
C THR A 359 5.24 -13.16 10.78
N GLY A 360 4.88 -13.90 9.73
CA GLY A 360 3.51 -14.35 9.48
C GLY A 360 2.51 -13.23 9.17
N GLN A 361 2.94 -11.96 9.14
CA GLN A 361 2.08 -10.82 8.82
C GLN A 361 1.94 -10.65 7.31
N THR A 362 0.72 -10.30 6.88
CA THR A 362 0.44 -9.93 5.50
C THR A 362 0.96 -8.53 5.19
N THR A 363 1.54 -8.36 4.01
CA THR A 363 2.02 -7.09 3.50
C THR A 363 1.44 -6.82 2.12
N GLN A 364 1.27 -5.55 1.80
CA GLN A 364 0.79 -5.09 0.51
C GLN A 364 1.77 -4.04 -0.02
N ALA A 365 2.38 -4.32 -1.18
CA ALA A 365 3.17 -3.37 -1.93
C ALA A 365 2.39 -2.87 -3.13
N ARG A 366 2.51 -1.57 -3.42
CA ARG A 366 1.76 -0.91 -4.49
C ARG A 366 2.71 -0.11 -5.35
N SER A 367 2.39 0.01 -6.62
CA SER A 367 2.99 0.97 -7.54
C SER A 367 1.96 1.34 -8.60
N SER A 368 2.26 2.34 -9.43
CA SER A 368 1.41 2.65 -10.57
C SER A 368 2.18 3.06 -11.81
N TYR A 369 1.57 2.80 -12.96
CA TYR A 369 2.07 3.12 -14.29
C TYR A 369 1.12 4.10 -14.96
N LEU A 370 1.62 5.28 -15.30
CA LEU A 370 0.94 6.23 -16.17
C LEU A 370 1.12 5.82 -17.63
N ALA A 371 0.24 6.29 -18.51
CA ALA A 371 0.35 6.11 -19.97
C ALA A 371 1.76 6.43 -20.52
N SER A 372 2.43 7.47 -20.01
CA SER A 372 3.78 7.87 -20.43
C SER A 372 4.91 6.99 -19.87
N GLU A 373 4.61 6.10 -18.93
CA GLU A 373 5.56 5.17 -18.31
C GLU A 373 5.44 3.76 -18.91
N ILE A 374 4.60 3.61 -19.95
CA ILE A 374 4.42 2.39 -20.72
C ILE A 374 5.20 2.55 -22.03
N LEU A 375 6.16 1.66 -22.27
CA LEU A 375 6.99 1.65 -23.47
C LEU A 375 6.45 0.64 -24.48
N TRP A 376 5.98 1.12 -25.63
CA TRP A 376 5.53 0.25 -26.72
C TRP A 376 6.71 -0.28 -27.54
N GLY A 377 6.69 -1.56 -27.92
CA GLY A 377 7.77 -2.18 -28.69
C GLY A 377 9.03 -2.42 -27.86
N HIS A 378 8.88 -2.64 -26.56
CA HIS A 378 9.99 -2.93 -25.66
C HIS A 378 9.79 -4.27 -24.96
N ARG A 379 10.89 -4.96 -24.67
CA ARG A 379 10.93 -6.18 -23.86
C ARG A 379 11.95 -6.01 -22.74
N PHE A 380 11.72 -6.62 -21.59
CA PHE A 380 12.72 -6.59 -20.52
C PHE A 380 13.94 -7.46 -20.82
N GLU A 381 15.13 -6.97 -20.45
CA GLU A 381 16.38 -7.73 -20.55
C GLU A 381 16.36 -8.92 -19.56
N PRO A 382 16.85 -10.11 -19.95
CA PRO A 382 17.03 -11.23 -19.02
C PRO A 382 17.96 -10.87 -17.84
N LEU A 383 17.53 -11.23 -16.62
CA LEU A 383 18.22 -10.86 -15.37
C LEU A 383 18.88 -12.03 -14.64
N VAL A 384 18.41 -13.26 -14.90
CA VAL A 384 18.89 -14.48 -14.26
C VAL A 384 19.95 -15.11 -15.15
N SER A 385 21.12 -15.36 -14.61
CA SER A 385 22.19 -16.11 -15.27
C SER A 385 22.76 -17.16 -14.34
N TYR A 386 23.09 -18.34 -14.88
CA TYR A 386 23.77 -19.37 -14.10
C TYR A 386 25.27 -19.08 -14.03
N ASN A 387 25.80 -18.88 -12.82
CA ASN A 387 27.22 -18.67 -12.59
C ASN A 387 27.89 -20.03 -12.34
N LYS A 388 28.73 -20.48 -13.29
CA LYS A 388 29.42 -21.78 -13.22
C LYS A 388 30.44 -21.84 -12.09
N ASP A 389 31.07 -20.72 -11.73
CA ASP A 389 32.12 -20.70 -10.71
C ASP A 389 31.54 -20.85 -9.30
N ARG A 390 30.36 -20.27 -9.07
CA ARG A 390 29.65 -20.33 -7.79
C ARG A 390 28.62 -21.46 -7.71
N GLN A 391 28.45 -22.23 -8.79
CA GLN A 391 27.45 -23.30 -8.91
C GLN A 391 26.04 -22.86 -8.48
N GLY A 392 25.60 -21.70 -8.97
CA GLY A 392 24.32 -21.12 -8.55
C GLY A 392 23.75 -20.09 -9.51
N TYR A 393 22.46 -19.81 -9.38
CA TYR A 393 21.77 -18.76 -10.13
C TYR A 393 22.07 -17.39 -9.53
N GLU A 394 22.58 -16.49 -10.35
CA GLU A 394 22.86 -15.11 -9.99
C GLU A 394 21.83 -14.18 -10.66
N VAL A 395 21.25 -13.30 -9.85
CA VAL A 395 20.26 -12.30 -10.28
C VAL A 395 20.93 -10.94 -10.30
N ASN A 396 21.09 -10.36 -11.49
CA ASN A 396 21.67 -9.02 -11.64
C ASN A 396 20.58 -7.93 -11.60
N TYR A 397 20.37 -7.33 -10.41
CA TYR A 397 19.39 -6.26 -10.20
C TYR A 397 19.71 -4.96 -10.95
N SER A 398 20.95 -4.75 -11.41
CA SER A 398 21.29 -3.58 -12.25
C SER A 398 20.56 -3.61 -13.60
N LYS A 399 20.18 -4.80 -14.07
CA LYS A 399 19.39 -5.01 -15.30
C LYS A 399 17.88 -5.06 -15.05
N PHE A 400 17.44 -4.84 -13.81
CA PHE A 400 16.03 -5.00 -13.44
C PHE A 400 15.10 -4.08 -14.23
N ASP A 401 15.50 -2.82 -14.42
CA ASP A 401 14.74 -1.81 -15.17
C ASP A 401 15.11 -1.74 -16.66
N ASN A 402 16.14 -2.47 -17.10
CA ASN A 402 16.62 -2.41 -18.48
C ASN A 402 15.61 -3.02 -19.44
N THR A 403 15.38 -2.32 -20.55
CA THR A 403 14.50 -2.76 -21.63
C THR A 403 15.24 -2.67 -22.97
N LEU A 404 14.88 -3.59 -23.86
CA LEU A 404 15.39 -3.68 -25.23
C LEU A 404 14.25 -3.36 -26.18
N ALA A 405 14.52 -2.56 -27.21
CA ALA A 405 13.57 -2.32 -28.28
C ALA A 405 13.43 -3.59 -29.13
N VAL A 406 12.20 -3.96 -29.45
CA VAL A 406 11.85 -5.14 -30.26
C VAL A 406 10.84 -4.70 -31.30
N ASP A 407 10.99 -5.22 -32.51
CA ASP A 407 10.01 -4.96 -33.58
C ASP A 407 8.63 -5.47 -33.15
N THR A 408 7.68 -4.56 -33.03
CA THR A 408 6.33 -4.83 -32.52
C THR A 408 5.36 -4.00 -33.34
N PRO A 409 4.24 -4.58 -33.81
CA PRO A 409 3.25 -3.84 -34.57
C PRO A 409 2.73 -2.62 -33.79
N LEU A 410 2.53 -1.50 -34.47
CA LEU A 410 2.02 -0.24 -33.88
C LEU A 410 0.49 -0.16 -33.87
N CYS A 411 -0.18 -1.15 -34.47
CA CYS A 411 -1.64 -1.24 -34.54
C CYS A 411 -2.24 -1.65 -33.19
N SER A 412 -3.56 -1.54 -33.10
CA SER A 412 -4.32 -2.01 -31.94
C SER A 412 -4.35 -3.54 -31.85
N GLY A 413 -4.68 -4.08 -30.66
CA GLY A 413 -4.85 -5.52 -30.47
C GLY A 413 -5.97 -6.11 -31.35
N ALA A 414 -7.01 -5.33 -31.61
CA ALA A 414 -8.11 -5.70 -32.52
C ALA A 414 -7.64 -5.86 -33.96
N GLU A 415 -6.93 -4.87 -34.49
CA GLU A 415 -6.40 -4.91 -35.86
C GLU A 415 -5.36 -6.04 -36.02
N LEU A 416 -4.53 -6.26 -35.00
CA LEU A 416 -3.57 -7.35 -35.01
C LEU A 416 -4.26 -8.73 -35.02
N ALA A 417 -5.30 -8.91 -34.21
CA ALA A 417 -6.06 -10.15 -34.17
C ALA A 417 -6.80 -10.39 -35.51
N GLU A 418 -7.35 -9.34 -36.12
CA GLU A 418 -7.97 -9.42 -37.44
C GLU A 418 -6.95 -9.83 -38.53
N PHE A 419 -5.76 -9.25 -38.50
CA PHE A 419 -4.68 -9.61 -39.42
C PHE A 419 -4.32 -11.10 -39.33
N TYR A 420 -4.14 -11.63 -38.12
CA TYR A 420 -3.87 -13.07 -37.93
C TYR A 420 -5.03 -13.94 -38.40
N ARG A 421 -6.28 -13.54 -38.13
CA ARG A 421 -7.46 -14.27 -38.61
C ARG A 421 -7.53 -14.33 -40.13
N MET A 422 -7.14 -13.26 -40.84
CA MET A 422 -7.08 -13.25 -42.30
C MET A 422 -5.98 -14.17 -42.84
N GLN A 423 -4.82 -14.19 -42.16
CA GLN A 423 -3.70 -15.06 -42.54
C GLN A 423 -4.08 -16.55 -42.41
N ASP A 424 -4.72 -16.93 -41.29
CA ASP A 424 -5.19 -18.31 -41.07
C ASP A 424 -6.27 -18.74 -42.08
N MET A 425 -7.11 -17.81 -42.56
CA MET A 425 -8.11 -18.10 -43.60
C MET A 425 -7.50 -18.23 -45.00
N GLY A 426 -6.37 -17.56 -45.27
CA GLY A 426 -5.65 -17.61 -46.54
C GLY A 426 -4.88 -18.92 -46.79
N GLU A 427 -4.60 -19.71 -45.74
CA GLU A 427 -3.83 -20.97 -45.82
C GLU A 427 -4.69 -22.24 -46.02
N LYS A 428 -6.01 -22.14 -46.20
CA LYS A 428 -6.81 -23.34 -46.56
C LYS A 428 -6.51 -23.76 -48.02
N PRO A 429 -6.08 -25.01 -48.30
CA PRO A 429 -5.86 -25.47 -49.66
C PRO A 429 -7.19 -25.49 -50.43
N GLN A 430 -7.25 -24.79 -51.55
CA GLN A 430 -8.24 -25.03 -52.60
C GLN A 430 -7.95 -26.40 -53.24
N THR A 431 -8.59 -27.47 -52.75
CA THR A 431 -8.66 -28.74 -53.48
C THR A 431 -9.91 -29.53 -53.09
N ASP A 432 -10.99 -29.34 -53.86
CA ASP A 432 -11.69 -30.40 -54.61
C ASP A 432 -12.99 -29.82 -55.21
N PHE A 433 -12.86 -29.12 -56.33
CA PHE A 433 -13.99 -28.97 -57.26
C PHE A 433 -14.03 -30.24 -58.11
N ARG A 434 -14.61 -31.32 -57.56
CA ARG A 434 -14.85 -32.54 -58.35
C ARG A 434 -15.96 -32.25 -59.36
N LEU A 435 -15.56 -32.21 -60.63
CA LEU A 435 -16.44 -32.31 -61.79
C LEU A 435 -17.30 -33.58 -61.68
N ILE A 436 -18.61 -33.39 -61.66
CA ILE A 436 -19.61 -34.45 -61.79
C ILE A 436 -19.58 -34.94 -63.24
N ASN A 437 -19.36 -36.25 -63.45
CA ASN A 437 -19.84 -36.97 -64.62
C ASN A 437 -20.39 -38.36 -64.20
N PRO A 438 -21.42 -38.88 -64.89
CA PRO A 438 -22.36 -39.89 -64.38
C PRO A 438 -21.91 -41.35 -64.61
N PRO A 439 -22.60 -42.37 -64.05
CA PRO A 439 -22.07 -43.73 -63.96
C PRO A 439 -22.35 -44.55 -65.23
N PHE A 440 -21.41 -45.43 -65.58
CA PHE A 440 -21.62 -46.49 -66.58
C PHE A 440 -21.28 -47.87 -66.00
N LYS A 441 -22.17 -48.84 -66.24
CA LYS A 441 -22.18 -50.23 -65.73
C LYS A 441 -21.28 -51.19 -66.54
N GLY A 442 -20.79 -52.24 -65.86
CA GLY A 442 -20.36 -53.54 -66.42
C GLY A 442 -19.34 -54.21 -65.49
N SER A 443 -19.66 -55.22 -64.66
CA SER A 443 -20.00 -56.64 -64.91
C SER A 443 -18.78 -57.56 -65.13
N GLN A 444 -18.61 -58.49 -64.19
CA GLN A 444 -18.08 -59.89 -64.24
C GLN A 444 -16.74 -60.27 -63.56
N ARG A 445 -16.92 -61.24 -62.63
CA ARG A 445 -16.18 -62.51 -62.36
C ARG A 445 -14.79 -62.43 -61.71
N GLU A 446 -14.67 -62.90 -60.46
CA GLU A 446 -14.37 -64.29 -60.04
C GLU A 446 -12.93 -64.72 -60.35
N ASN A 447 -12.12 -64.91 -59.30
CA ASN A 447 -11.45 -66.18 -59.03
C ASN A 447 -10.78 -66.17 -57.65
N GLU A 448 -11.10 -67.21 -56.88
CA GLU A 448 -10.41 -67.69 -55.69
C GLU A 448 -9.03 -68.27 -56.06
N MET A 449 -8.04 -68.17 -55.16
CA MET A 449 -7.09 -69.25 -54.94
C MET A 449 -6.46 -69.13 -53.54
N ASN A 450 -6.69 -70.18 -52.73
CA ASN A 450 -5.97 -70.51 -51.49
C ASN A 450 -4.51 -70.88 -51.81
N ASP A 451 -3.58 -70.64 -50.87
CA ASP A 451 -3.02 -71.69 -49.99
C ASP A 451 -1.73 -71.22 -49.30
N ASN A 452 -1.65 -71.54 -47.99
CA ASN A 452 -0.49 -72.04 -47.25
C ASN A 452 0.78 -71.15 -47.10
N GLN A 453 1.56 -71.13 -46.01
CA GLN A 453 1.57 -71.75 -44.68
C GLN A 453 2.87 -71.28 -43.99
N ASP A 454 2.91 -71.39 -42.66
CA ASP A 454 4.07 -71.46 -41.73
C ASP A 454 4.69 -70.19 -41.12
N ASP A 455 4.44 -70.09 -39.80
CA ASP A 455 5.40 -70.02 -38.68
C ASP A 455 6.61 -69.08 -38.77
N ASP A 456 6.74 -68.13 -37.83
CA ASP A 456 7.51 -68.36 -36.60
C ASP A 456 7.34 -67.21 -35.57
N LYS A 457 7.56 -67.59 -34.31
CA LYS A 457 7.38 -66.86 -33.06
C LYS A 457 8.42 -65.75 -32.88
N THR A 458 8.07 -64.69 -32.13
CA THR A 458 8.75 -64.30 -30.88
C THR A 458 8.06 -63.08 -30.26
N GLY A 459 7.83 -63.14 -28.94
CA GLY A 459 7.04 -62.17 -28.17
C GLY A 459 7.83 -60.94 -27.66
N PRO A 460 7.50 -60.42 -26.47
CA PRO A 460 6.98 -59.05 -26.33
C PRO A 460 7.89 -58.09 -25.52
N PHE A 461 7.61 -56.77 -25.68
CA PHE A 461 7.63 -55.64 -24.71
C PHE A 461 8.73 -55.57 -23.62
N PRO A 462 9.23 -54.37 -23.22
CA PRO A 462 8.43 -53.42 -22.42
C PRO A 462 8.75 -51.90 -22.64
N VAL A 463 7.72 -51.05 -22.53
CA VAL A 463 7.40 -50.08 -21.43
C VAL A 463 8.34 -48.87 -21.37
#